data_AF-A0A270P6Y7-F1
#
_entry.id   AF-A0A270P6Y7-F1
#
_cell.length_a   1.000
_cell.length_b   1.000
_cell.length_c   1.000
_cell.angle_alpha   90.00
_cell.angle_beta   90.00
_cell.angle_gamma   90.00
#
_symmetry.space_group_name_H-M   'P 1'
#
loop_
_entity.id
_entity.type
_entity.pdbx_description
1 polymer ?
#
loop_
_entity_poly.entity_id
_entity_poly.type
_entity_poly.pdbx_seq_one_letter_code
_entity_poly.pdbx_strand_id
1 'polypeptide(L)'
;MISLLRHRRAAGWTDASRADGDTQLAGRYASALTNYADGKVSYGAATVPVPMHSTFGQCWLNFVNAFKNPFFIDWAQQANLDLATVKIRTADNTLTGKVKGVETTFTLNDGSGWANVAGPILRTVGIVDPTYIGVAYPTSSSVPLALVSGFHGERSAPDRPQARQRAQELDTDQAFTQIEPDPVRPRESRSEAQVEKQRQRLGDLYSNHALIITLTGIINDQPDGASVNLNAGILATHKDSLFAIKHPQEARRMITAQRFISAMGWTVPKTVGEVSNLINVLTFAFPESSERANYQGALGYPRPLTSAQIKTIRDPSIVSKSHLPAACLTISCNTVSDRSCSRVEYRPQQRQSQTAGRGSGVQS
;
A
#
# COMPACT_ATOMS: atom_id res chain seq x y z
N MET A 1 12.70 -52.91 -19.58
CA MET A 1 12.92 -51.58 -20.21
C MET A 1 11.69 -50.67 -19.97
N ILE A 2 11.27 -50.49 -18.70
CA ILE A 2 10.05 -49.73 -18.32
C ILE A 2 10.32 -48.98 -17.00
N SER A 3 11.37 -48.16 -16.97
CA SER A 3 11.71 -47.33 -15.79
C SER A 3 12.03 -45.86 -16.16
N LEU A 4 12.28 -45.56 -17.44
CA LEU A 4 12.73 -44.24 -17.86
C LEU A 4 11.62 -43.24 -18.25
N LEU A 5 10.34 -43.58 -18.08
CA LEU A 5 9.21 -42.73 -18.51
C LEU A 5 8.37 -42.12 -17.38
N ARG A 6 8.70 -42.36 -16.09
CA ARG A 6 7.93 -41.76 -14.98
C ARG A 6 8.48 -40.42 -14.46
N HIS A 7 9.68 -40.00 -14.83
CA HIS A 7 10.24 -38.73 -14.34
C HIS A 7 9.97 -37.50 -15.23
N ARG A 8 9.40 -37.66 -16.44
CA ARG A 8 9.09 -36.51 -17.32
C ARG A 8 7.71 -35.87 -17.13
N ARG A 9 6.85 -36.40 -16.26
CA ARG A 9 5.49 -35.85 -16.02
C ARG A 9 5.26 -35.25 -14.64
N ALA A 10 6.29 -35.17 -13.80
CA ALA A 10 6.23 -34.52 -12.48
C ALA A 10 6.95 -33.16 -12.42
N ALA A 11 7.62 -32.74 -13.50
CA ALA A 11 8.20 -31.40 -13.65
C ALA A 11 7.18 -30.38 -14.19
N GLY A 12 5.92 -30.54 -13.80
CA GLY A 12 4.82 -29.66 -14.20
C GLY A 12 4.29 -28.97 -12.96
N TRP A 13 4.52 -27.66 -12.87
CA TRP A 13 3.87 -26.69 -11.99
C TRP A 13 4.51 -26.34 -10.64
N THR A 14 5.53 -27.06 -10.16
CA THR A 14 6.17 -26.75 -8.85
C THR A 14 7.65 -26.35 -8.88
N ASP A 15 8.29 -26.23 -10.05
CA ASP A 15 9.76 -26.12 -10.11
C ASP A 15 10.30 -25.17 -11.20
N ALA A 16 9.52 -24.18 -11.64
CA ALA A 16 10.05 -23.16 -12.57
C ALA A 16 10.78 -22.06 -11.80
N SER A 17 12.07 -21.89 -12.07
CA SER A 17 12.88 -20.84 -11.45
C SER A 17 12.45 -19.45 -11.95
N ARG A 18 12.85 -18.40 -11.23
CA ARG A 18 12.61 -17.02 -11.67
C ARG A 18 13.23 -16.73 -13.03
N ALA A 19 14.43 -17.26 -13.27
CA ALA A 19 15.12 -17.13 -14.55
C ALA A 19 14.33 -17.79 -15.70
N ASP A 20 13.83 -19.02 -15.50
CA ASP A 20 12.99 -19.70 -16.50
C ASP A 20 11.71 -18.91 -16.79
N GLY A 21 11.13 -18.31 -15.76
CA GLY A 21 9.98 -17.41 -15.88
C GLY A 21 10.32 -16.18 -16.71
N ASP A 22 11.47 -15.55 -16.49
CA ASP A 22 11.91 -14.35 -17.21
C ASP A 22 12.20 -14.66 -18.69
N THR A 23 12.81 -15.80 -18.99
CA THR A 23 13.00 -16.28 -20.38
C THR A 23 11.65 -16.54 -21.07
N GLN A 24 10.70 -17.20 -20.40
CA GLN A 24 9.35 -17.38 -20.93
C GLN A 24 8.65 -16.03 -21.17
N LEU A 25 8.85 -15.06 -20.30
CA LEU A 25 8.25 -13.74 -20.44
C LEU A 25 8.85 -13.00 -21.64
N ALA A 26 10.18 -13.08 -21.84
CA ALA A 26 10.87 -12.47 -22.97
C ALA A 26 10.30 -12.98 -24.31
N GLY A 27 10.16 -14.31 -24.48
CA GLY A 27 9.58 -14.89 -25.70
C GLY A 27 8.11 -14.52 -25.92
N ARG A 28 7.30 -14.43 -24.85
CA ARG A 28 5.89 -13.98 -24.95
C ARG A 28 5.78 -12.50 -25.30
N TYR A 29 6.68 -11.67 -24.76
CA TYR A 29 6.77 -10.25 -25.10
C TYR A 29 7.22 -10.05 -26.55
N ALA A 30 8.23 -10.80 -27.01
CA ALA A 30 8.69 -10.81 -28.41
C ALA A 30 7.55 -11.20 -29.38
N SER A 31 6.80 -12.25 -29.06
CA SER A 31 5.61 -12.66 -29.84
C SER A 31 4.57 -11.55 -29.94
N ALA A 32 4.31 -10.84 -28.83
CA ALA A 32 3.36 -9.75 -28.80
C ALA A 32 3.85 -8.51 -29.60
N LEU A 33 5.16 -8.21 -29.55
CA LEU A 33 5.79 -7.19 -30.40
C LEU A 33 5.68 -7.54 -31.89
N THR A 34 5.91 -8.80 -32.27
CA THR A 34 5.75 -9.27 -33.66
C THR A 34 4.32 -9.08 -34.15
N ASN A 35 3.31 -9.45 -33.34
CA ASN A 35 1.91 -9.22 -33.71
C ASN A 35 1.57 -7.74 -33.92
N TYR A 36 2.12 -6.86 -33.09
CA TYR A 36 2.01 -5.41 -33.27
C TYR A 36 2.72 -4.94 -34.55
N ALA A 37 3.95 -5.39 -34.78
CA ALA A 37 4.76 -5.02 -35.95
C ALA A 37 4.11 -5.46 -37.28
N ASP A 38 3.44 -6.61 -37.27
CA ASP A 38 2.69 -7.14 -38.41
C ASP A 38 1.33 -6.45 -38.59
N GLY A 39 0.94 -5.53 -37.70
CA GLY A 39 -0.33 -4.82 -37.76
C GLY A 39 -1.55 -5.65 -37.36
N LYS A 40 -1.36 -6.81 -36.72
CA LYS A 40 -2.46 -7.68 -36.25
C LYS A 40 -3.20 -7.09 -35.04
N VAL A 41 -2.52 -6.25 -34.26
CA VAL A 41 -3.07 -5.56 -33.09
C VAL A 41 -2.42 -4.18 -32.94
N SER A 42 -3.12 -3.21 -32.34
CA SER A 42 -2.51 -1.93 -31.97
C SER A 42 -1.65 -2.08 -30.71
N TYR A 43 -0.63 -1.24 -30.55
CA TYR A 43 0.26 -1.32 -29.39
C TYR A 43 -0.50 -1.23 -28.05
N GLY A 44 -1.47 -0.31 -27.96
CA GLY A 44 -2.27 -0.11 -26.74
C GLY A 44 -3.24 -1.26 -26.42
N ALA A 45 -3.60 -2.07 -27.41
CA ALA A 45 -4.46 -3.24 -27.22
C ALA A 45 -3.68 -4.56 -27.10
N ALA A 46 -2.37 -4.55 -27.39
CA ALA A 46 -1.53 -5.74 -27.31
C ALA A 46 -1.38 -6.18 -25.84
N THR A 47 -1.48 -7.49 -25.60
CA THR A 47 -1.35 -8.09 -24.28
C THR A 47 -0.33 -9.21 -24.26
N VAL A 48 0.28 -9.44 -23.09
CA VAL A 48 1.30 -10.45 -22.86
C VAL A 48 0.82 -11.38 -21.74
N PRO A 49 0.69 -12.70 -22.00
CA PRO A 49 0.39 -13.67 -20.94
C PRO A 49 1.56 -13.77 -19.95
N VAL A 50 1.32 -13.61 -18.66
CA VAL A 50 2.39 -13.48 -17.66
C VAL A 50 2.79 -14.85 -17.08
N PRO A 51 4.06 -15.28 -17.19
CA PRO A 51 4.57 -16.42 -16.43
C PRO A 51 4.69 -16.03 -14.95
N MET A 52 4.00 -16.74 -14.05
CA MET A 52 3.90 -16.33 -12.63
C MET A 52 5.24 -16.29 -11.89
N HIS A 53 6.21 -17.10 -12.31
CA HIS A 53 7.54 -17.17 -11.67
C HIS A 53 8.51 -16.11 -12.18
N SER A 54 8.22 -15.45 -13.31
CA SER A 54 9.05 -14.33 -13.80
C SER A 54 9.16 -13.22 -12.76
N THR A 55 10.22 -12.42 -12.82
CA THR A 55 10.40 -11.20 -12.03
C THR A 55 9.15 -10.33 -12.07
N PHE A 56 8.64 -10.04 -13.27
CA PHE A 56 7.42 -9.27 -13.46
C PHE A 56 6.21 -10.01 -12.86
N GLY A 57 6.07 -11.30 -13.14
CA GLY A 57 4.95 -12.13 -12.67
C GLY A 57 4.83 -12.20 -11.15
N GLN A 58 5.94 -12.27 -10.43
CA GLN A 58 5.95 -12.25 -8.98
C GLN A 58 5.54 -10.87 -8.41
N CYS A 59 6.02 -9.79 -9.02
CA CYS A 59 5.58 -8.43 -8.67
C CYS A 59 4.08 -8.22 -8.98
N TRP A 60 3.65 -8.69 -10.15
CA TRP A 60 2.25 -8.68 -10.58
C TRP A 60 1.36 -9.47 -9.62
N LEU A 61 1.80 -10.64 -9.16
CA LEU A 61 1.04 -11.43 -8.19
C LEU A 61 0.85 -10.70 -6.85
N ASN A 62 1.86 -9.96 -6.39
CA ASN A 62 1.72 -9.11 -5.20
C ASN A 62 0.68 -8.01 -5.42
N PHE A 63 0.66 -7.37 -6.59
CA PHE A 63 -0.38 -6.40 -6.95
C PHE A 63 -1.78 -7.02 -7.02
N VAL A 64 -1.91 -8.18 -7.67
CA VAL A 64 -3.18 -8.95 -7.73
C VAL A 64 -3.67 -9.30 -6.33
N ASN A 65 -2.79 -9.75 -5.45
CA ASN A 65 -3.16 -10.10 -4.09
C ASN A 65 -3.43 -8.87 -3.21
N ALA A 66 -2.87 -7.70 -3.52
CA ALA A 66 -3.20 -6.46 -2.82
C ALA A 66 -4.67 -6.07 -2.97
N PHE A 67 -5.29 -6.37 -4.13
CA PHE A 67 -6.73 -6.20 -4.32
C PHE A 67 -7.59 -7.20 -3.57
N LYS A 68 -7.03 -8.35 -3.17
CA LYS A 68 -7.74 -9.35 -2.37
C LYS A 68 -7.68 -9.05 -0.87
N ASN A 69 -6.90 -8.03 -0.47
CA ASN A 69 -6.79 -7.56 0.91
C ASN A 69 -8.21 -7.34 1.50
N PRO A 70 -8.56 -7.98 2.62
CA PRO A 70 -9.91 -7.92 3.16
C PRO A 70 -10.34 -6.49 3.52
N PHE A 71 -9.43 -5.64 3.99
CA PHE A 71 -9.75 -4.22 4.24
C PHE A 71 -10.20 -3.49 2.97
N PHE A 72 -9.56 -3.76 1.82
CA PHE A 72 -9.96 -3.18 0.54
C PHE A 72 -11.31 -3.75 0.09
N ILE A 73 -11.52 -5.06 0.25
CA ILE A 73 -12.78 -5.72 -0.13
C ILE A 73 -13.95 -5.15 0.68
N ASP A 74 -13.80 -5.02 2.00
CA ASP A 74 -14.83 -4.45 2.87
C ASP A 74 -15.16 -3.00 2.48
N TRP A 75 -14.12 -2.17 2.27
CA TRP A 75 -14.30 -0.79 1.81
C TRP A 75 -15.00 -0.72 0.45
N ALA A 76 -14.57 -1.54 -0.52
CA ALA A 76 -15.16 -1.54 -1.86
C ALA A 76 -16.63 -1.97 -1.84
N GLN A 77 -16.98 -2.94 -0.99
CA GLN A 77 -18.37 -3.36 -0.77
C GLN A 77 -19.21 -2.24 -0.15
N GLN A 78 -18.70 -1.58 0.90
CA GLN A 78 -19.38 -0.44 1.54
C GLN A 78 -19.57 0.72 0.54
N ALA A 79 -18.57 0.98 -0.29
CA ALA A 79 -18.63 1.99 -1.34
C ALA A 79 -19.54 1.61 -2.52
N ASN A 80 -20.03 0.37 -2.61
CA ASN A 80 -20.75 -0.16 -3.78
C ASN A 80 -19.95 -0.02 -5.09
N LEU A 81 -18.64 -0.23 -5.00
CA LEU A 81 -17.70 -0.12 -6.10
C LEU A 81 -17.72 -1.38 -6.96
N ASP A 82 -17.95 -1.22 -8.26
CA ASP A 82 -17.81 -2.30 -9.24
C ASP A 82 -16.33 -2.56 -9.54
N LEU A 83 -15.78 -3.62 -8.94
CA LEU A 83 -14.38 -4.01 -9.08
C LEU A 83 -13.96 -4.25 -10.54
N ALA A 84 -14.87 -4.70 -11.42
CA ALA A 84 -14.54 -4.94 -12.82
C ALA A 84 -14.20 -3.66 -13.60
N THR A 85 -14.57 -2.50 -13.05
CA THR A 85 -14.34 -1.18 -13.65
C THR A 85 -13.19 -0.42 -12.99
N VAL A 86 -12.59 -1.00 -11.94
CA VAL A 86 -11.53 -0.34 -11.17
C VAL A 86 -10.28 -0.17 -12.04
N LYS A 87 -9.71 1.04 -11.99
CA LYS A 87 -8.40 1.36 -12.55
C LYS A 87 -7.64 2.23 -11.57
N ILE A 88 -6.38 1.88 -11.34
CA ILE A 88 -5.46 2.69 -10.55
C ILE A 88 -4.69 3.59 -11.50
N ARG A 89 -4.69 4.89 -11.21
CA ARG A 89 -3.81 5.86 -11.83
C ARG A 89 -2.66 6.15 -10.88
N THR A 90 -1.51 5.64 -11.26
CA THR A 90 -0.26 5.70 -10.48
C THR A 90 0.39 7.07 -10.50
N ALA A 91 0.10 7.91 -11.50
CA ALA A 91 0.61 9.28 -11.61
C ALA A 91 0.29 10.15 -10.38
N ASP A 92 -0.85 9.92 -9.74
CA ASP A 92 -1.29 10.68 -8.55
C ASP A 92 -2.08 9.83 -7.54
N ASN A 93 -1.88 8.51 -7.59
CA ASN A 93 -2.40 7.55 -6.60
C ASN A 93 -3.94 7.52 -6.48
N THR A 94 -4.61 7.75 -7.59
CA THR A 94 -6.06 7.82 -7.72
C THR A 94 -6.65 6.46 -8.11
N LEU A 95 -7.82 6.13 -7.56
CA LEU A 95 -8.62 4.98 -7.99
C LEU A 95 -9.84 5.50 -8.73
N THR A 96 -10.07 5.04 -9.94
CA THR A 96 -11.32 5.28 -10.70
C THR A 96 -12.11 4.00 -10.78
N GLY A 97 -13.44 4.09 -10.73
CA GLY A 97 -14.34 2.95 -10.94
C GLY A 97 -15.79 3.38 -10.89
N LYS A 98 -16.71 2.48 -11.20
CA LYS A 98 -18.14 2.76 -11.16
C LYS A 98 -18.71 2.46 -9.79
N VAL A 99 -19.36 3.45 -9.18
CA VAL A 99 -20.19 3.29 -7.98
C VAL A 99 -21.64 3.33 -8.42
N LYS A 100 -22.37 2.22 -8.24
CA LYS A 100 -23.78 2.10 -8.70
C LYS A 100 -23.98 2.56 -10.15
N GLY A 101 -23.02 2.24 -11.03
CA GLY A 101 -23.03 2.59 -12.45
C GLY A 101 -22.44 3.96 -12.81
N VAL A 102 -22.14 4.82 -11.83
CA VAL A 102 -21.58 6.18 -12.06
C VAL A 102 -20.07 6.16 -11.91
N GLU A 103 -19.35 6.63 -12.94
CA GLU A 103 -17.90 6.78 -12.86
C GLU A 103 -17.51 7.74 -11.74
N THR A 104 -16.68 7.24 -10.83
CA THR A 104 -16.27 7.91 -9.60
C THR A 104 -14.76 7.86 -9.48
N THR A 105 -14.16 8.97 -9.05
CA THR A 105 -12.72 9.05 -8.76
C THR A 105 -12.53 9.21 -7.27
N PHE A 106 -11.72 8.33 -6.69
CA PHE A 106 -11.29 8.37 -5.30
C PHE A 106 -9.86 8.89 -5.22
N THR A 107 -9.63 9.84 -4.33
CA THR A 107 -8.33 10.45 -4.04
C THR A 107 -7.94 10.16 -2.61
N LEU A 108 -6.66 10.32 -2.26
CA LEU A 108 -6.21 10.07 -0.89
C LEU A 108 -6.74 11.10 0.13
N ASN A 109 -7.29 12.23 -0.33
CA ASN A 109 -7.66 13.35 0.53
C ASN A 109 -9.16 13.70 0.48
N ASP A 110 -9.99 12.88 -0.17
CA ASP A 110 -11.42 13.16 -0.36
C ASP A 110 -12.33 12.65 0.78
N GLY A 111 -11.76 12.02 1.81
CA GLY A 111 -12.53 11.46 2.92
C GLY A 111 -13.35 10.21 2.57
N SER A 112 -13.21 9.63 1.37
CA SER A 112 -13.93 8.43 0.93
C SER A 112 -13.51 7.13 1.63
N GLY A 113 -12.43 7.17 2.40
CA GLY A 113 -11.80 5.99 2.99
C GLY A 113 -10.75 5.32 2.09
N TRP A 114 -10.58 5.75 0.83
CA TRP A 114 -9.56 5.18 -0.07
C TRP A 114 -8.16 5.19 0.57
N ALA A 115 -7.76 6.30 1.21
CA ALA A 115 -6.46 6.42 1.88
C ALA A 115 -6.19 5.33 2.93
N ASN A 116 -7.24 4.80 3.58
CA ASN A 116 -7.11 3.79 4.61
C ASN A 116 -6.75 2.41 4.02
N VAL A 117 -7.11 2.15 2.76
CA VAL A 117 -6.97 0.84 2.10
C VAL A 117 -6.00 0.85 0.92
N ALA A 118 -5.60 2.04 0.44
CA ALA A 118 -4.77 2.22 -0.74
C ALA A 118 -3.35 1.70 -0.61
N GLY A 119 -2.75 1.79 0.59
CA GLY A 119 -1.32 1.58 0.80
C GLY A 119 -0.73 0.31 0.16
N PRO A 120 -1.30 -0.89 0.40
CA PRO A 120 -0.81 -2.12 -0.21
C PRO A 120 -0.91 -2.13 -1.75
N ILE A 121 -1.98 -1.57 -2.31
CA ILE A 121 -2.19 -1.49 -3.76
C ILE A 121 -1.19 -0.50 -4.37
N LEU A 122 -1.05 0.69 -3.79
CA LEU A 122 -0.14 1.74 -4.29
C LEU A 122 1.33 1.32 -4.24
N ARG A 123 1.76 0.60 -3.19
CA ARG A 123 3.13 0.08 -3.10
C ARG A 123 3.45 -0.96 -4.18
N THR A 124 2.49 -1.81 -4.52
CA THR A 124 2.70 -2.90 -5.48
C THR A 124 2.52 -2.40 -6.92
N VAL A 125 1.54 -1.55 -7.17
CA VAL A 125 1.31 -0.95 -8.50
C VAL A 125 2.47 -0.06 -8.93
N GLY A 126 3.09 0.71 -8.03
CA GLY A 126 4.24 1.55 -8.35
C GLY A 126 5.48 0.77 -8.79
N ILE A 127 5.55 -0.52 -8.49
CA ILE A 127 6.60 -1.42 -8.96
C ILE A 127 6.29 -1.92 -10.38
N VAL A 128 5.04 -2.28 -10.66
CA VAL A 128 4.64 -2.86 -11.96
C VAL A 128 4.34 -1.81 -13.03
N ASP A 129 3.94 -0.60 -12.64
CA ASP A 129 3.66 0.54 -13.52
C ASP A 129 4.58 1.74 -13.19
N PRO A 130 5.90 1.62 -13.42
CA PRO A 130 6.86 2.70 -13.16
C PRO A 130 6.69 3.88 -14.11
N THR A 131 5.98 3.71 -15.24
CA THR A 131 5.81 4.72 -16.30
C THR A 131 4.44 5.39 -16.28
N TYR A 132 3.67 5.16 -15.22
CA TYR A 132 2.39 5.81 -14.95
C TYR A 132 1.28 5.64 -16.01
N ILE A 133 1.24 4.50 -16.70
CA ILE A 133 0.21 4.24 -17.73
C ILE A 133 -1.16 3.92 -17.11
N GLY A 134 -1.18 3.58 -15.83
CA GLY A 134 -2.34 3.14 -15.08
C GLY A 134 -2.66 1.67 -15.29
N VAL A 135 -3.22 1.04 -14.26
CA VAL A 135 -3.42 -0.41 -14.20
C VAL A 135 -4.87 -0.72 -13.86
N ALA A 136 -5.55 -1.47 -14.72
CA ALA A 136 -6.89 -1.95 -14.48
C ALA A 136 -6.92 -3.07 -13.42
N TYR A 137 -8.08 -3.29 -12.82
CA TYR A 137 -8.30 -4.43 -11.96
C TYR A 137 -7.96 -5.74 -12.69
N PRO A 138 -7.15 -6.62 -12.08
CA PRO A 138 -6.63 -7.80 -12.76
C PRO A 138 -7.70 -8.88 -12.90
N THR A 139 -8.36 -8.93 -14.06
CA THR A 139 -9.38 -9.95 -14.41
C THR A 139 -8.83 -11.12 -15.23
N SER A 140 -7.58 -11.02 -15.72
CA SER A 140 -6.96 -12.05 -16.57
C SER A 140 -5.50 -12.30 -16.21
N SER A 141 -4.93 -13.38 -16.73
CA SER A 141 -3.49 -13.71 -16.62
C SER A 141 -2.61 -12.98 -17.64
N SER A 142 -3.19 -12.14 -18.49
CA SER A 142 -2.46 -11.31 -19.46
C SER A 142 -2.51 -9.84 -19.05
N VAL A 143 -1.42 -9.13 -19.34
CA VAL A 143 -1.29 -7.70 -19.04
C VAL A 143 -1.04 -6.90 -20.32
N PRO A 144 -1.33 -5.60 -20.36
CA PRO A 144 -0.93 -4.75 -21.48
C PRO A 144 0.56 -4.85 -21.77
N LEU A 145 0.94 -4.94 -23.05
CA LEU A 145 2.33 -4.99 -23.50
C LEU A 145 3.11 -3.78 -22.97
N ALA A 146 2.47 -2.61 -22.94
CA ALA A 146 3.04 -1.38 -22.39
C ALA A 146 3.51 -1.54 -20.93
N LEU A 147 2.81 -2.33 -20.12
CA LEU A 147 3.18 -2.54 -18.71
C LEU A 147 4.48 -3.35 -18.58
N VAL A 148 4.62 -4.40 -19.39
CA VAL A 148 5.86 -5.20 -19.47
C VAL A 148 7.01 -4.33 -19.98
N SER A 149 6.74 -3.50 -21.01
CA SER A 149 7.76 -2.60 -21.56
C SER A 149 8.27 -1.60 -20.52
N GLY A 150 7.37 -0.95 -19.79
CA GLY A 150 7.71 0.02 -18.75
C GLY A 150 8.51 -0.64 -17.64
N PHE A 151 8.07 -1.80 -17.15
CA PHE A 151 8.76 -2.56 -16.10
C PHE A 151 10.19 -2.96 -16.48
N HIS A 152 10.41 -3.39 -17.72
CA HIS A 152 11.72 -3.83 -18.22
C HIS A 152 12.59 -2.71 -18.78
N GLY A 153 12.08 -1.47 -18.86
CA GLY A 153 12.84 -0.36 -19.45
C GLY A 153 12.93 -0.36 -20.95
N GLU A 154 12.07 -1.12 -21.59
CA GLU A 154 11.97 -1.14 -23.05
C GLU A 154 11.39 0.20 -23.54
N ARG A 155 11.64 0.50 -24.81
CA ARG A 155 11.07 1.70 -25.44
C ARG A 155 9.54 1.66 -25.39
N SER A 156 8.94 2.75 -24.94
CA SER A 156 7.50 2.93 -24.99
C SER A 156 7.04 3.18 -26.43
N ALA A 157 6.04 2.42 -26.88
CA ALA A 157 5.40 2.57 -28.20
C ALA A 157 6.38 2.72 -29.38
N PRO A 158 7.29 1.74 -29.61
CA PRO A 158 8.17 1.74 -30.78
C PRO A 158 7.36 1.74 -32.08
N ASP A 159 7.95 2.24 -33.16
CA ASP A 159 7.39 2.01 -34.50
C ASP A 159 7.46 0.52 -34.88
N ARG A 160 6.76 0.12 -35.95
CA ARG A 160 6.67 -1.29 -36.35
C ARG A 160 8.02 -1.89 -36.74
N PRO A 161 8.90 -1.23 -37.53
CA PRO A 161 10.25 -1.72 -37.78
C PRO A 161 11.06 -1.96 -36.50
N GLN A 162 11.05 -1.00 -35.57
CA GLN A 162 11.74 -1.12 -34.28
C GLN A 162 11.19 -2.27 -33.44
N ALA A 163 9.86 -2.43 -33.38
CA ALA A 163 9.22 -3.53 -32.67
C ALA A 163 9.62 -4.89 -33.25
N ARG A 164 9.70 -5.02 -34.58
CA ARG A 164 10.14 -6.25 -35.25
C ARG A 164 11.60 -6.56 -34.94
N GLN A 165 12.47 -5.56 -35.04
CA GLN A 165 13.89 -5.72 -34.70
C GLN A 165 14.03 -6.17 -33.24
N ARG A 166 13.34 -5.50 -32.31
CA ARG A 166 13.44 -5.84 -30.89
C ARG A 166 12.91 -7.24 -30.57
N ALA A 167 11.85 -7.68 -31.24
CA ALA A 167 11.36 -9.04 -31.12
C ALA A 167 12.42 -10.08 -31.54
N GLN A 168 13.14 -9.84 -32.65
CA GLN A 168 14.22 -10.72 -33.12
C GLN A 168 15.40 -10.77 -32.16
N GLU A 169 15.77 -9.64 -31.57
CA GLU A 169 16.82 -9.57 -30.54
C GLU A 169 16.42 -10.41 -29.31
N LEU A 170 15.20 -10.24 -28.80
CA LEU A 170 14.70 -11.01 -27.66
C LEU A 170 14.57 -12.51 -27.96
N ASP A 171 14.20 -12.88 -29.18
CA ASP A 171 14.15 -14.29 -29.61
C ASP A 171 15.57 -14.89 -29.73
N THR A 172 16.58 -14.07 -30.02
CA THR A 172 17.99 -14.51 -30.06
C THR A 172 18.58 -14.63 -28.67
N ASP A 173 18.41 -13.59 -27.84
CA ASP A 173 19.03 -13.48 -26.52
C ASP A 173 18.26 -14.25 -25.43
N GLN A 174 16.97 -14.51 -25.66
CA GLN A 174 16.06 -15.17 -24.71
C GLN A 174 15.96 -14.46 -23.35
N ALA A 175 16.27 -13.16 -23.31
CA ALA A 175 16.30 -12.35 -22.10
C ALA A 175 16.05 -10.87 -22.41
N PHE A 176 15.49 -10.14 -21.45
CA PHE A 176 15.43 -8.68 -21.51
C PHE A 176 16.81 -8.06 -21.28
N THR A 177 17.03 -6.88 -21.84
CA THR A 177 18.25 -6.11 -21.58
C THR A 177 18.32 -5.74 -20.10
N GLN A 178 19.51 -5.87 -19.51
CA GLN A 178 19.73 -5.48 -18.13
C GLN A 178 19.50 -3.96 -17.97
N ILE A 179 18.64 -3.60 -17.02
CA ILE A 179 18.38 -2.19 -16.71
C ILE A 179 19.56 -1.62 -15.92
N GLU A 180 20.21 -0.60 -16.47
CA GLU A 180 21.17 0.25 -15.76
C GLU A 180 20.55 0.88 -14.50
N PRO A 181 21.33 1.33 -13.51
CA PRO A 181 20.78 1.98 -12.32
C PRO A 181 19.75 3.06 -12.66
N ASP A 182 18.50 2.83 -12.26
CA ASP A 182 17.35 3.64 -12.64
C ASP A 182 16.54 4.02 -11.38
N PRO A 183 16.44 5.32 -11.03
CA PRO A 183 15.67 5.78 -9.90
C PRO A 183 14.17 5.44 -9.96
N VAL A 184 13.60 5.33 -11.16
CA VAL A 184 12.19 4.98 -11.39
C VAL A 184 11.99 3.47 -11.31
N ARG A 185 13.04 2.68 -11.57
CA ARG A 185 13.01 1.20 -11.56
C ARG A 185 14.10 0.57 -10.68
N PRO A 186 14.16 0.89 -9.37
CA PRO A 186 15.18 0.33 -8.48
C PRO A 186 15.18 -1.21 -8.55
N ARG A 187 16.37 -1.82 -8.61
CA ARG A 187 16.51 -3.29 -8.71
C ARG A 187 15.98 -3.95 -7.44
N GLU A 188 16.21 -3.31 -6.30
CA GLU A 188 15.86 -3.73 -4.95
C GLU A 188 14.34 -3.82 -4.80
N SER A 189 13.59 -2.89 -5.41
CA SER A 189 12.12 -2.90 -5.43
C SER A 189 11.54 -4.13 -6.15
N ARG A 190 12.32 -4.76 -7.03
CA ARG A 190 11.94 -5.94 -7.84
C ARG A 190 12.71 -7.20 -7.44
N SER A 191 13.43 -7.16 -6.31
CA SER A 191 14.17 -8.29 -5.77
C SER A 191 13.24 -9.35 -5.16
N GLU A 192 13.71 -10.59 -5.06
CA GLU A 192 12.97 -11.66 -4.37
C GLU A 192 12.70 -11.31 -2.91
N ALA A 193 13.68 -10.72 -2.21
CA ALA A 193 13.51 -10.26 -0.83
C ALA A 193 12.36 -9.25 -0.69
N GLN A 194 12.27 -8.29 -1.62
CA GLN A 194 11.18 -7.32 -1.61
C GLN A 194 9.83 -7.96 -2.00
N VAL A 195 9.81 -8.89 -2.96
CA VAL A 195 8.60 -9.66 -3.31
C VAL A 195 8.07 -10.40 -2.09
N GLU A 196 8.94 -11.14 -1.38
CA GLU A 196 8.54 -11.88 -0.17
C GLU A 196 8.13 -10.94 0.96
N LYS A 197 8.81 -9.80 1.13
CA LYS A 197 8.41 -8.78 2.11
C LYS A 197 7.01 -8.22 1.83
N GLN A 198 6.65 -7.97 0.56
CA GLN A 198 5.30 -7.52 0.22
C GLN A 198 4.26 -8.64 0.42
N ARG A 199 4.59 -9.89 0.06
CA ARG A 199 3.72 -11.05 0.32
C ARG A 199 3.45 -11.22 1.81
N GLN A 200 4.50 -11.11 2.64
CA GLN A 200 4.38 -11.19 4.09
C GLN A 200 3.47 -10.09 4.65
N ARG A 201 3.66 -8.84 4.22
CA ARG A 201 2.82 -7.72 4.63
C ARG A 201 1.35 -7.91 4.30
N LEU A 202 1.05 -8.46 3.12
CA LEU A 202 -0.32 -8.81 2.77
C LEU A 202 -0.84 -9.91 3.70
N GLY A 203 -0.04 -10.93 3.98
CA GLY A 203 -0.40 -11.97 4.94
C GLY A 203 -0.68 -11.43 6.35
N ASP A 204 0.11 -10.47 6.82
CA ASP A 204 -0.12 -9.79 8.10
C ASP A 204 -1.45 -9.03 8.10
N LEU A 205 -1.81 -8.35 7.01
CA LEU A 205 -3.11 -7.68 6.89
C LEU A 205 -4.29 -8.66 6.97
N TYR A 206 -4.19 -9.83 6.34
CA TYR A 206 -5.21 -10.87 6.48
C TYR A 206 -5.35 -11.35 7.93
N SER A 207 -4.24 -11.65 8.59
CA SER A 207 -4.26 -12.08 9.99
C SER A 207 -4.79 -10.98 10.93
N ASN A 208 -4.44 -9.72 10.67
CA ASN A 208 -4.93 -8.57 11.45
C ASN A 208 -6.43 -8.37 11.27
N HIS A 209 -6.94 -8.51 10.05
CA HIS A 209 -8.37 -8.42 9.78
C HIS A 209 -9.15 -9.53 10.49
N ALA A 210 -8.66 -10.78 10.43
CA ALA A 210 -9.24 -11.89 11.17
C ALA A 210 -9.24 -11.62 12.69
N LEU A 211 -8.14 -11.06 13.22
CA LEU A 211 -8.06 -10.66 14.61
C LEU A 211 -9.08 -9.57 14.96
N ILE A 212 -9.25 -8.53 14.13
CA ILE A 212 -10.24 -7.47 14.35
C ILE A 212 -11.65 -8.05 14.44
N ILE A 213 -12.03 -8.95 13.53
CA ILE A 213 -13.33 -9.62 13.57
C ILE A 213 -13.50 -10.38 14.89
N THR A 214 -12.52 -11.19 15.26
CA THR A 214 -12.54 -11.96 16.52
C THR A 214 -12.66 -11.05 17.74
N LEU A 215 -11.87 -9.98 17.81
CA LEU A 215 -11.86 -9.02 18.92
C LEU A 215 -13.18 -8.27 19.02
N THR A 216 -13.73 -7.81 17.89
CA THR A 216 -15.04 -7.14 17.83
C THR A 216 -16.14 -8.04 18.35
N GLY A 217 -16.12 -9.34 17.98
CA GLY A 217 -17.08 -10.32 18.49
C GLY A 217 -16.97 -10.56 20.00
N ILE A 218 -15.77 -10.52 20.57
CA ILE A 218 -15.56 -10.69 22.03
C ILE A 218 -16.13 -9.52 22.83
N ILE A 219 -15.99 -8.28 22.33
CA ILE A 219 -16.36 -7.08 23.09
C ILE A 219 -17.79 -6.60 22.84
N ASN A 220 -18.52 -7.23 21.92
CA ASN A 220 -19.83 -6.76 21.52
C ASN A 220 -20.79 -6.65 22.72
N ASP A 221 -21.49 -5.53 22.81
CA ASP A 221 -22.43 -5.17 23.89
C ASP A 221 -21.83 -5.14 25.32
N GLN A 222 -20.50 -5.05 25.45
CA GLN A 222 -19.82 -4.94 26.74
C GLN A 222 -19.40 -3.49 27.06
N PRO A 223 -19.43 -3.07 28.34
CA PRO A 223 -18.93 -1.76 28.73
C PRO A 223 -17.39 -1.70 28.72
N ASP A 224 -16.81 -0.54 28.43
CA ASP A 224 -15.35 -0.34 28.28
C ASP A 224 -14.48 -0.89 29.42
N GLY A 225 -14.99 -0.81 30.66
CA GLY A 225 -14.28 -1.29 31.85
C GLY A 225 -14.36 -2.80 32.10
N ALA A 226 -15.16 -3.54 31.32
CA ALA A 226 -15.32 -4.97 31.51
C ALA A 226 -14.01 -5.72 31.18
N SER A 227 -13.74 -6.76 31.97
CA SER A 227 -12.64 -7.69 31.70
C SER A 227 -12.95 -8.55 30.48
N VAL A 228 -11.96 -8.80 29.63
CA VAL A 228 -12.12 -9.62 28.41
C VAL A 228 -11.41 -10.97 28.54
N ASN A 229 -12.05 -12.03 28.02
CA ASN A 229 -11.42 -13.33 27.87
C ASN A 229 -10.99 -13.56 26.41
N LEU A 230 -9.75 -13.18 26.09
CA LEU A 230 -9.18 -13.32 24.74
C LEU A 230 -8.90 -14.78 24.31
N ASN A 231 -9.09 -15.76 25.20
CA ASN A 231 -9.03 -17.18 24.83
C ASN A 231 -10.35 -17.70 24.25
N ALA A 232 -11.45 -16.96 24.42
CA ALA A 232 -12.76 -17.32 23.87
C ALA A 232 -12.81 -17.14 22.34
N GLY A 233 -12.04 -16.19 21.80
CA GLY A 233 -11.96 -15.95 20.38
C GLY A 233 -10.80 -16.72 19.72
N ILE A 234 -11.12 -17.41 18.64
CA ILE A 234 -10.15 -18.12 17.80
C ILE A 234 -10.10 -17.50 16.40
N LEU A 235 -8.92 -17.52 15.80
CA LEU A 235 -8.67 -17.03 14.45
C LEU A 235 -7.74 -17.97 13.67
N ALA A 236 -7.88 -17.95 12.35
CA ALA A 236 -6.90 -18.52 11.44
C ALA A 236 -5.88 -17.44 11.05
N THR A 237 -4.61 -17.83 10.92
CA THR A 237 -3.55 -16.92 10.45
C THR A 237 -3.25 -17.19 8.97
N HIS A 238 -2.92 -16.14 8.23
CA HIS A 238 -2.51 -16.30 6.84
C HIS A 238 -1.15 -16.99 6.77
N LYS A 239 -0.99 -17.93 5.82
CA LYS A 239 0.24 -18.72 5.63
C LYS A 239 1.52 -17.88 5.44
N ASP A 240 1.36 -16.70 4.85
CA ASP A 240 2.47 -15.78 4.56
C ASP A 240 2.68 -14.74 5.69
N SER A 241 1.84 -14.74 6.73
CA SER A 241 1.99 -13.78 7.83
C SER A 241 3.26 -14.03 8.65
N LEU A 242 3.76 -12.99 9.30
CA LEU A 242 4.91 -13.06 10.21
C LEU A 242 4.69 -14.10 11.32
N PHE A 243 3.45 -14.21 11.82
CA PHE A 243 3.09 -15.27 12.76
C PHE A 243 3.34 -16.66 12.17
N ALA A 244 2.84 -16.92 10.96
CA ALA A 244 3.00 -18.22 10.30
C ALA A 244 4.45 -18.54 9.96
N ILE A 245 5.25 -17.53 9.62
CA ILE A 245 6.70 -17.69 9.37
C ILE A 245 7.43 -18.06 10.66
N LYS A 246 7.12 -17.41 11.80
CA LYS A 246 7.76 -17.68 13.09
C LYS A 246 7.24 -18.94 13.79
N HIS A 247 5.97 -19.27 13.58
CA HIS A 247 5.25 -20.35 14.26
C HIS A 247 4.53 -21.27 13.25
N PRO A 248 5.26 -21.90 12.31
CA PRO A 248 4.67 -22.60 11.16
C PRO A 248 3.79 -23.79 11.53
N GLN A 249 4.11 -24.49 12.64
CA GLN A 249 3.28 -25.59 13.12
C GLN A 249 1.98 -25.11 13.76
N GLU A 250 2.02 -23.97 14.47
CA GLU A 250 0.84 -23.40 15.10
C GLU A 250 -0.11 -22.78 14.07
N ALA A 251 0.42 -22.15 13.02
CA ALA A 251 -0.38 -21.54 11.97
C ALA A 251 -1.20 -22.54 11.12
N ARG A 252 -0.92 -23.85 11.22
CA ARG A 252 -1.71 -24.91 10.58
C ARG A 252 -3.06 -25.17 11.24
N ARG A 253 -3.29 -24.59 12.42
CA ARG A 253 -4.55 -24.71 13.18
C ARG A 253 -5.08 -23.33 13.54
N MET A 254 -6.31 -23.28 14.02
CA MET A 254 -6.84 -22.08 14.66
C MET A 254 -6.13 -21.85 16.00
N ILE A 255 -5.88 -20.58 16.32
CA ILE A 255 -5.22 -20.14 17.55
C ILE A 255 -6.08 -19.12 18.27
N THR A 256 -5.86 -18.92 19.56
CA THR A 256 -6.59 -17.88 20.32
C THR A 256 -6.08 -16.48 19.99
N ALA A 257 -6.95 -15.47 20.11
CA ALA A 257 -6.56 -14.07 19.97
C ALA A 257 -5.43 -13.71 20.94
N GLN A 258 -5.50 -14.21 22.18
CA GLN A 258 -4.43 -14.04 23.17
C GLN A 258 -3.08 -14.61 22.69
N ARG A 259 -3.08 -15.82 22.10
CA ARG A 259 -1.86 -16.45 21.59
C ARG A 259 -1.25 -15.65 20.45
N PHE A 260 -2.08 -15.19 19.51
CA PHE A 260 -1.60 -14.37 18.39
C PHE A 260 -0.97 -13.06 18.88
N ILE A 261 -1.69 -12.28 19.71
CA ILE A 261 -1.23 -10.99 20.24
C ILE A 261 0.08 -11.14 21.02
N SER A 262 0.17 -12.13 21.91
CA SER A 262 1.38 -12.39 22.69
C SER A 262 2.58 -12.84 21.83
N ALA A 263 2.35 -13.70 20.83
CA ALA A 263 3.41 -14.15 19.92
C ALA A 263 3.97 -13.01 19.04
N MET A 264 3.12 -12.04 18.69
CA MET A 264 3.52 -10.83 17.97
C MET A 264 4.27 -9.82 18.87
N GLY A 265 4.41 -10.11 20.16
CA GLY A 265 5.09 -9.25 21.13
C GLY A 265 4.27 -8.03 21.55
N TRP A 266 2.95 -8.07 21.34
CA TRP A 266 2.06 -6.97 21.70
C TRP A 266 1.58 -7.10 23.14
N THR A 267 1.29 -5.97 23.77
CA THR A 267 0.64 -5.95 25.09
C THR A 267 -0.74 -6.57 24.97
N VAL A 268 -0.99 -7.65 25.73
CA VAL A 268 -2.28 -8.36 25.71
C VAL A 268 -3.34 -7.50 26.40
N PRO A 269 -4.41 -7.06 25.68
CA PRO A 269 -5.49 -6.30 26.28
C PRO A 269 -6.22 -7.09 27.37
N LYS A 270 -6.59 -6.41 28.44
CA LYS A 270 -7.33 -6.96 29.59
C LYS A 270 -8.74 -6.41 29.71
N THR A 271 -9.02 -5.27 29.09
CA THR A 271 -10.33 -4.59 29.15
C THR A 271 -10.91 -4.35 27.76
N VAL A 272 -12.23 -4.16 27.69
CA VAL A 272 -12.93 -3.81 26.44
C VAL A 272 -12.37 -2.52 25.81
N GLY A 273 -12.06 -1.51 26.63
CA GLY A 273 -11.44 -0.27 26.17
C GLY A 273 -10.05 -0.49 25.55
N GLU A 274 -9.22 -1.34 26.14
CA GLU A 274 -7.91 -1.71 25.57
C GLU A 274 -8.05 -2.49 24.26
N VAL A 275 -9.02 -3.39 24.15
CA VAL A 275 -9.31 -4.10 22.90
C VAL A 275 -9.78 -3.14 21.82
N SER A 276 -10.65 -2.19 22.13
CA SER A 276 -11.13 -1.17 21.19
C SER A 276 -9.98 -0.31 20.66
N ASN A 277 -9.04 0.07 21.53
CA ASN A 277 -7.82 0.77 21.11
C ASN A 277 -6.95 -0.07 20.17
N LEU A 278 -6.80 -1.37 20.45
CA LEU A 278 -6.06 -2.28 19.56
C LEU A 278 -6.75 -2.41 18.19
N ILE A 279 -8.08 -2.57 18.16
CA ILE A 279 -8.86 -2.62 16.90
C ILE A 279 -8.62 -1.35 16.08
N ASN A 280 -8.67 -0.18 16.71
CA ASN A 280 -8.41 1.10 16.03
C ASN A 280 -7.00 1.11 15.42
N VAL A 281 -5.98 0.70 16.17
CA VAL A 281 -4.59 0.64 15.68
C VAL A 281 -4.43 -0.33 14.50
N LEU A 282 -5.10 -1.49 14.53
CA LEU A 282 -5.00 -2.48 13.47
C LEU A 282 -5.79 -2.08 12.21
N THR A 283 -6.82 -1.25 12.36
CA THR A 283 -7.65 -0.75 11.25
C THR A 283 -6.97 0.39 10.51
N PHE A 284 -6.31 1.31 11.22
CA PHE A 284 -5.52 2.37 10.60
C PHE A 284 -4.15 1.82 10.22
N ALA A 285 -3.95 1.46 8.95
CA ALA A 285 -2.62 1.15 8.44
C ALA A 285 -1.75 2.41 8.59
N PHE A 286 -0.88 2.43 9.61
CA PHE A 286 0.13 3.48 9.72
C PHE A 286 0.92 3.56 8.39
N PRO A 287 1.12 4.75 7.81
CA PRO A 287 2.05 4.93 6.71
C PRO A 287 3.42 4.40 7.14
N GLU A 288 4.17 3.86 6.19
CA GLU A 288 5.42 3.16 6.46
C GLU A 288 6.39 4.02 7.28
N SER A 289 7.07 3.40 8.23
CA SER A 289 8.16 4.06 8.92
C SER A 289 9.25 4.27 7.89
N SER A 290 9.85 5.46 7.87
CA SER A 290 11.20 5.59 7.31
C SER A 290 12.09 4.46 7.86
N GLU A 291 13.12 4.02 7.13
CA GLU A 291 13.99 2.87 7.51
C GLU A 291 14.54 2.90 8.96
N ARG A 292 14.41 4.02 9.68
CA ARG A 292 14.80 4.23 11.08
C ARG A 292 13.66 4.30 12.09
N ALA A 293 12.40 4.30 11.68
CA ALA A 293 11.27 4.45 12.61
C ALA A 293 10.76 3.09 13.11
N ASN A 294 10.93 2.86 14.41
CA ASN A 294 10.40 1.72 15.12
C ASN A 294 9.00 2.03 15.65
N TYR A 295 7.95 1.77 14.86
CA TYR A 295 6.56 1.91 15.33
C TYR A 295 6.12 0.85 16.35
N GLN A 296 6.99 -0.10 16.73
CA GLN A 296 6.73 -0.94 17.90
C GLN A 296 6.62 -0.10 19.19
N GLY A 297 7.15 1.13 19.20
CA GLY A 297 7.03 2.06 20.32
C GLY A 297 5.59 2.46 20.67
N ALA A 298 4.68 2.57 19.70
CA ALA A 298 3.29 2.94 19.96
C ALA A 298 2.49 1.83 20.68
N LEU A 299 2.88 0.57 20.49
CA LEU A 299 2.28 -0.60 21.15
C LEU A 299 3.08 -1.08 22.39
N GLY A 300 4.22 -0.42 22.65
CA GLY A 300 5.21 -0.80 23.65
C GLY A 300 5.49 0.28 24.69
N TYR A 301 4.55 1.17 25.01
CA TYR A 301 4.68 2.04 26.18
C TYR A 301 4.32 1.25 27.45
N PRO A 302 5.28 0.91 28.34
CA PRO A 302 4.96 0.26 29.60
C PRO A 302 4.36 1.21 30.64
N ARG A 303 4.18 2.52 30.33
CA ARG A 303 3.60 3.49 31.27
C ARG A 303 2.71 4.50 30.54
N PRO A 304 1.45 4.68 30.97
CA PRO A 304 0.68 5.87 30.61
C PRO A 304 1.49 7.12 30.96
N LEU A 305 1.37 8.18 30.16
CA LEU A 305 1.92 9.49 30.54
C LEU A 305 1.37 9.86 31.92
N THR A 306 2.28 10.15 32.84
CA THR A 306 1.88 10.59 34.18
C THR A 306 1.11 11.91 34.09
N SER A 307 0.24 12.17 35.06
CA SER A 307 -0.54 13.41 35.12
C SER A 307 0.35 14.67 35.07
N ALA A 308 1.59 14.58 35.56
CA ALA A 308 2.59 15.64 35.47
C ALA A 308 3.02 15.89 34.01
N GLN A 309 3.34 14.84 33.25
CA GLN A 309 3.73 14.95 31.84
C GLN A 309 2.58 15.47 30.96
N ILE A 310 1.34 15.03 31.23
CA ILE A 310 0.15 15.55 30.56
C ILE A 310 -0.01 17.05 30.83
N LYS A 311 0.29 17.50 32.06
CA LYS A 311 0.23 18.91 32.45
C LYS A 311 1.32 19.75 31.76
N THR A 312 2.52 19.20 31.61
CA THR A 312 3.64 19.83 30.89
C THR A 312 3.32 20.00 29.39
N ILE A 313 2.72 19.00 28.75
CA ILE A 313 2.35 19.08 27.32
C ILE A 313 1.19 20.06 27.08
N ARG A 314 0.30 20.23 28.07
CA ARG A 314 -0.83 21.17 28.01
C ARG A 314 -0.49 22.59 28.47
N ASP A 315 0.75 22.86 28.87
CA ASP A 315 1.17 24.19 29.29
C ASP A 315 1.53 25.06 28.07
N PRO A 316 0.74 26.10 27.75
CA PRO A 316 1.00 26.97 26.60
C PRO A 316 2.29 27.79 26.73
N SER A 317 2.94 27.83 27.91
CA SER A 317 4.18 28.57 28.12
C SER A 317 5.44 27.88 27.55
N ILE A 318 5.38 26.59 27.20
CA ILE A 318 6.53 25.83 26.67
C ILE A 318 6.74 26.08 25.16
N VAL A 319 5.72 26.54 24.43
CA VAL A 319 5.84 26.88 22.99
C VAL A 319 6.58 28.22 22.77
N SER A 320 6.84 29.01 23.82
CA SER A 320 7.38 30.37 23.69
C SER A 320 8.81 30.58 24.21
N LYS A 321 9.49 29.54 24.72
CA LYS A 321 10.87 29.68 25.23
C LYS A 321 11.80 28.54 24.80
N SER A 322 12.29 28.63 23.57
CA SER A 322 13.56 28.00 23.16
C SER A 322 14.38 28.98 22.32
N HIS A 323 15.08 29.90 23.00
CA HIS A 323 16.30 30.47 22.46
C HIS A 323 17.35 29.35 22.40
N LEU A 324 17.67 28.89 21.19
CA LEU A 324 18.78 27.97 20.94
C LEU A 324 20.09 28.77 20.85
N PRO A 325 21.15 28.42 21.60
CA PRO A 325 22.49 28.91 21.31
C PRO A 325 23.05 28.21 20.07
N ALA A 326 23.78 28.98 19.27
CA ALA A 326 24.38 28.60 18.00
C ALA A 326 25.43 27.48 18.15
N ALA A 327 25.32 26.44 17.33
CA ALA A 327 26.44 25.60 16.93
C ALA A 327 26.24 25.12 15.48
N CYS A 328 27.16 25.56 14.62
CA CYS A 328 27.46 25.12 13.25
C CYS A 328 26.67 23.96 12.65
N LEU A 329 26.04 24.23 11.50
CA LEU A 329 26.22 23.42 10.28
C LEU A 329 25.86 24.28 9.06
N THR A 330 26.91 24.70 8.37
CA THR A 330 26.88 25.37 7.07
C THR A 330 26.28 24.42 6.03
N ILE A 331 25.14 24.77 5.45
CA ILE A 331 24.74 24.27 4.13
C ILE A 331 24.52 25.49 3.25
N SER A 332 25.42 25.64 2.29
CA SER A 332 25.39 26.62 1.23
C SER A 332 24.13 26.43 0.39
N CYS A 333 23.23 27.41 0.40
CA CYS A 333 22.17 27.54 -0.59
C CYS A 333 22.67 28.47 -1.69
N ASN A 334 22.93 27.92 -2.87
CA ASN A 334 23.10 28.72 -4.08
C ASN A 334 21.73 29.25 -4.52
N THR A 335 21.69 30.56 -4.63
CA THR A 335 20.62 31.45 -5.10
C THR A 335 20.40 31.39 -6.60
N VAL A 336 19.13 31.44 -7.04
CA VAL A 336 18.60 32.31 -8.14
C VAL A 336 17.11 32.54 -7.81
N SER A 337 16.71 33.71 -7.26
CA SER A 337 16.02 34.87 -7.90
C SER A 337 14.77 34.46 -8.72
N ASP A 338 13.55 34.95 -8.51
CA ASP A 338 13.18 36.37 -8.44
C ASP A 338 11.73 36.60 -7.88
N ARG A 339 11.52 37.83 -7.42
CA ARG A 339 10.35 38.58 -6.86
C ARG A 339 8.93 38.02 -7.13
N SER A 340 7.99 38.04 -6.17
CA SER A 340 7.37 39.26 -5.62
C SER A 340 6.48 38.93 -4.41
N CYS A 341 6.69 39.62 -3.29
CA CYS A 341 5.86 39.50 -2.09
C CYS A 341 5.19 40.85 -1.82
N SER A 342 3.86 40.93 -1.95
CA SER A 342 3.05 42.07 -1.51
C SER A 342 2.48 41.75 -0.12
N ARG A 343 2.91 42.55 0.85
CA ARG A 343 2.60 42.49 2.28
C ARG A 343 1.24 43.14 2.55
N VAL A 344 0.31 42.42 3.20
CA VAL A 344 -0.91 43.00 3.78
C VAL A 344 -0.72 43.08 5.29
N GLU A 345 -0.57 44.30 5.81
CA GLU A 345 -0.55 44.62 7.24
C GLU A 345 -1.98 44.70 7.79
N TYR A 346 -2.24 44.02 8.91
CA TYR A 346 -3.49 44.10 9.66
C TYR A 346 -3.27 44.97 10.91
N ARG A 347 -3.97 46.11 10.99
CA ARG A 347 -4.03 46.99 12.19
C ARG A 347 -5.25 46.64 13.04
N PRO A 348 -5.14 46.54 14.38
CA PRO A 348 -6.29 46.39 15.27
C PRO A 348 -6.89 47.76 15.65
N GLN A 349 -8.21 47.90 15.58
CA GLN A 349 -8.94 49.08 16.09
C GLN A 349 -9.21 48.97 17.59
N GLN A 350 -8.84 50.02 18.31
CA GLN A 350 -9.15 50.24 19.73
C GLN A 350 -10.58 50.72 19.93
N ARG A 351 -11.17 50.23 21.01
CA ARG A 351 -12.44 50.65 21.61
C ARG A 351 -12.21 51.92 22.43
N GLN A 352 -13.00 52.97 22.21
CA GLN A 352 -13.26 53.99 23.22
C GLN A 352 -14.76 54.33 23.30
N SER A 353 -15.13 54.58 24.54
CA SER A 353 -16.43 54.70 25.19
C SER A 353 -16.97 56.13 25.24
N GLN A 354 -18.30 56.29 25.34
CA GLN A 354 -19.03 57.36 26.08
C GLN A 354 -20.54 57.04 26.02
N THR A 355 -21.18 56.55 27.09
CA THR A 355 -21.90 57.25 28.18
C THR A 355 -23.19 58.01 27.79
N ALA A 356 -24.32 57.38 28.16
CA ALA A 356 -25.44 57.87 28.97
C ALA A 356 -26.32 59.05 28.52
N GLY A 357 -27.64 58.81 28.55
CA GLY A 357 -28.58 59.74 29.19
C GLY A 357 -29.96 59.94 28.57
N ARG A 358 -30.98 59.28 29.17
CA ARG A 358 -32.36 59.72 29.47
C ARG A 358 -33.25 60.37 28.38
N GLY A 359 -34.52 59.90 28.33
CA GLY A 359 -35.65 60.77 28.00
C GLY A 359 -36.91 60.02 27.54
N SER A 360 -38.01 60.22 28.26
CA SER A 360 -39.29 59.52 28.19
C SER A 360 -40.33 60.12 27.19
N GLY A 361 -41.44 59.39 26.96
CA GLY A 361 -42.75 59.87 26.45
C GLY A 361 -43.15 59.19 25.14
N VAL A 362 -44.17 58.32 25.00
CA VAL A 362 -45.61 58.31 25.33
C VAL A 362 -46.46 59.28 24.49
N GLN A 363 -47.48 58.69 23.83
CA GLN A 363 -48.65 59.23 23.10
C GLN A 363 -48.38 59.82 21.71
N SER A 364 -49.17 59.54 20.67
CA SER A 364 -50.59 59.14 20.58
C SER A 364 -50.84 57.99 19.62
#